data_AF-A0A5C7LYM9-F1
#
_entry.id   AF-A0A5C7LYM9-F1
#
_cell.length_a   1.000
_cell.length_b   1.000
_cell.length_c   1.000
_cell.angle_alpha   90.00
_cell.angle_beta   90.00
_cell.angle_gamma   90.00
#
_symmetry.space_group_name_H-M   'P 1'
#
loop_
_entity.id
_entity.type
_entity.pdbx_description
1 polymer ?
#
loop_
_entity_poly.entity_id
_entity_poly.type
_entity_poly.pdbx_seq_one_letter_code
_entity_poly.pdbx_strand_id
1 'polypeptide(L)'
;MMVKATYEKAMRERVYPAEGGYTNHPKDPGGATNYGITIIDARKYWKANATVDDMRKLPKSVADQIYWKHYAEPVEYNMQPAGYDFSLLDLAINSGIGRAKQFAQRQLGSGPMFAIAERANKAPDKRKLIKELWAMRMSFLRGLSTFSVFGKGWTTRCVQGEAWALAAWMQYGEKLAPSGVKVELEKEGKDATTAAKTNAGGAVVTGSAGGTGAAVDVSYDWIVWTFIGVGVVVLVGLFVYKTYVHSARAKAFKEIGEQING
;
A
#
# COMPACT_ATOMS: atom_id res chain seq x y z
N MET A 1 8.58 9.22 25.76
CA MET A 1 7.25 8.81 25.26
C MET A 1 7.34 7.33 24.90
N MET A 2 6.45 6.48 25.40
CA MET A 2 6.47 5.05 25.05
C MET A 2 6.03 4.85 23.59
N VAL A 3 6.80 4.07 22.84
CA VAL A 3 6.45 3.66 21.47
C VAL A 3 5.29 2.68 21.53
N LYS A 4 4.27 2.88 20.70
CA LYS A 4 3.10 2.00 20.65
C LYS A 4 3.53 0.58 20.23
N ALA A 5 2.97 -0.45 20.87
CA ALA A 5 3.30 -1.85 20.60
C ALA A 5 3.13 -2.25 19.12
N THR A 6 2.27 -1.55 18.37
CA THR A 6 2.09 -1.75 16.93
C THR A 6 3.34 -1.40 16.11
N TYR A 7 4.18 -0.49 16.59
CA TYR A 7 5.37 -0.03 15.87
C TYR A 7 6.41 -1.14 15.72
N GLU A 8 6.82 -1.77 16.82
CA GLU A 8 7.85 -2.82 16.78
C GLU A 8 7.41 -3.99 15.90
N LYS A 9 6.13 -4.37 16.01
CA LYS A 9 5.52 -5.41 15.17
C LYS A 9 5.52 -5.00 13.69
N ALA A 10 5.07 -3.79 13.38
CA ALA A 10 5.07 -3.26 12.02
C ALA A 10 6.48 -3.22 11.43
N MET A 11 7.45 -2.72 12.19
CA MET A 11 8.83 -2.62 11.76
C MET A 11 9.40 -4.01 11.45
N ARG A 12 9.24 -4.97 12.36
CA ARG A 12 9.74 -6.34 12.20
C ARG A 12 9.09 -7.08 11.03
N GLU A 13 7.77 -6.99 10.90
CA GLU A 13 7.03 -7.84 9.94
C GLU A 13 6.88 -7.20 8.56
N ARG A 14 6.98 -5.86 8.46
CA ARG A 14 6.60 -5.13 7.24
C ARG A 14 7.65 -4.18 6.69
N VAL A 15 8.49 -3.58 7.53
CA VAL A 15 9.43 -2.55 7.10
C VAL A 15 10.83 -3.10 6.95
N TYR A 16 11.34 -3.76 7.99
CA TYR A 16 12.55 -4.52 7.88
C TYR A 16 12.29 -5.69 6.95
N PRO A 17 13.09 -5.87 5.89
CA PRO A 17 12.95 -7.03 5.05
C PRO A 17 13.10 -8.27 5.92
N ALA A 18 12.16 -9.22 5.78
CA ALA A 18 12.13 -10.45 6.58
C ALA A 18 13.46 -11.24 6.50
N GLU A 19 14.27 -11.03 5.45
CA GLU A 19 15.54 -11.72 5.22
C GLU A 19 16.66 -10.85 4.57
N GLY A 20 16.56 -9.52 4.55
CA GLY A 20 17.36 -8.68 3.62
C GLY A 20 18.47 -7.84 4.25
N GLY A 21 19.70 -8.39 4.26
CA GLY A 21 20.94 -7.63 4.45
C GLY A 21 21.26 -6.73 3.26
N TYR A 22 22.34 -5.95 3.41
CA TYR A 22 22.86 -4.97 2.43
C TYR A 22 22.66 -5.37 0.96
N THR A 23 22.13 -4.45 0.16
CA THR A 23 22.03 -4.54 -1.30
C THR A 23 22.70 -3.34 -1.96
N ASN A 24 23.28 -3.54 -3.15
CA ASN A 24 23.82 -2.45 -3.96
C ASN A 24 23.75 -2.86 -5.43
N HIS A 25 22.67 -2.49 -6.11
CA HIS A 25 22.46 -2.87 -7.50
C HIS A 25 22.84 -1.70 -8.42
N PRO A 26 23.64 -1.90 -9.49
CA PRO A 26 24.13 -0.82 -10.36
C PRO A 26 23.03 0.00 -11.06
N LYS A 27 21.82 -0.55 -11.21
CA LYS A 27 20.65 0.12 -11.80
C LYS A 27 19.66 0.67 -10.77
N ASP A 28 19.95 0.54 -9.48
CA ASP A 28 19.09 1.09 -8.43
C ASP A 28 19.40 2.57 -8.21
N PRO A 29 18.47 3.50 -8.51
CA PRO A 29 18.68 4.93 -8.27
C PRO A 29 18.90 5.27 -6.80
N GLY A 30 18.50 4.40 -5.86
CA GLY A 30 18.73 4.57 -4.42
C GLY A 30 20.15 4.20 -3.95
N GLY A 31 20.91 3.47 -4.78
CA GLY A 31 22.27 3.02 -4.45
C GLY A 31 22.34 2.01 -3.30
N ALA A 32 23.48 1.97 -2.61
CA ALA A 32 23.70 1.06 -1.50
C ALA A 32 22.61 1.21 -0.42
N THR A 33 21.96 0.09 -0.07
CA THR A 33 20.81 0.04 0.84
C THR A 33 21.05 -1.01 1.91
N ASN A 34 20.77 -0.70 3.17
CA ASN A 34 20.81 -1.67 4.26
C ASN A 34 19.68 -1.40 5.26
N TYR A 35 19.05 -2.44 5.80
CA TYR A 35 17.83 -2.34 6.61
C TYR A 35 16.68 -1.55 5.93
N GLY A 36 16.68 -1.46 4.60
CA GLY A 36 15.73 -0.62 3.85
C GLY A 36 16.05 0.89 3.85
N ILE A 37 17.17 1.31 4.45
CA ILE A 37 17.69 2.68 4.40
C ILE A 37 18.64 2.82 3.22
N THR A 38 18.37 3.77 2.32
CA THR A 38 19.23 4.08 1.19
C THR A 38 20.45 4.90 1.62
N ILE A 39 21.53 4.88 0.85
CA ILE A 39 22.69 5.76 1.10
C ILE A 39 22.31 7.24 1.07
N ILE A 40 21.28 7.60 0.31
CA ILE A 40 20.74 8.96 0.26
C ILE A 40 20.16 9.35 1.63
N ASP A 41 19.32 8.50 2.19
CA ASP A 41 18.72 8.73 3.51
C ASP A 41 19.78 8.65 4.63
N ALA A 42 20.71 7.71 4.54
CA ALA A 42 21.83 7.63 5.49
C ALA A 42 22.69 8.90 5.47
N ARG A 43 22.96 9.48 4.29
CA ARG A 43 23.67 10.76 4.17
C ARG A 43 22.89 11.90 4.77
N LYS A 44 21.57 11.90 4.55
CA LYS A 44 20.71 12.97 5.04
C LYS A 44 20.51 12.95 6.55
N TYR A 45 20.44 11.76 7.15
CA TYR A 45 19.93 11.58 8.51
C TYR A 45 20.93 10.98 9.51
N TRP A 46 22.07 10.46 9.05
CA TRP A 46 23.09 9.87 9.93
C TRP A 46 24.50 10.40 9.69
N LYS A 47 25.02 10.25 8.47
CA LYS A 47 26.42 10.57 8.14
C LYS A 47 26.51 11.20 6.76
N ALA A 48 26.64 12.52 6.68
CA ALA A 48 26.62 13.30 5.43
C ALA A 48 27.55 12.77 4.32
N ASN A 49 28.70 12.22 4.69
CA ASN A 49 29.67 11.61 3.78
C ASN A 49 29.64 10.06 3.78
N ALA A 50 28.51 9.44 4.12
CA ALA A 50 28.39 7.98 4.18
C ALA A 50 28.84 7.35 2.86
N THR A 51 29.70 6.34 3.01
CA THR A 51 30.24 5.53 1.93
C THR A 51 29.46 4.22 1.79
N VAL A 52 29.77 3.46 0.75
CA VAL A 52 29.20 2.13 0.55
C VAL A 52 29.57 1.18 1.71
N ASP A 53 30.78 1.31 2.27
CA ASP A 53 31.23 0.51 3.41
C ASP A 53 30.53 0.90 4.71
N ASP A 54 30.23 2.18 4.89
CA ASP A 54 29.38 2.64 6.00
C ASP A 54 27.99 2.00 5.91
N MET A 55 27.42 1.90 4.71
CA MET A 55 26.11 1.24 4.51
C MET A 55 26.16 -0.26 4.82
N ARG A 56 27.24 -0.96 4.46
CA ARG A 56 27.41 -2.38 4.84
C ARG A 56 27.43 -2.58 6.36
N LYS A 57 28.02 -1.62 7.08
CA LYS A 57 28.18 -1.65 8.55
C LYS A 57 27.14 -0.80 9.28
N LEU A 58 26.05 -0.38 8.60
CA LEU A 58 25.02 0.48 9.19
C LEU A 58 24.50 -0.18 10.48
N PRO A 59 24.63 0.46 11.67
CA PRO A 59 24.11 -0.13 12.88
C PRO A 59 22.58 -0.17 12.82
N LYS A 60 21.97 -1.29 13.25
CA LYS A 60 20.51 -1.39 13.31
C LYS A 60 19.89 -0.27 14.17
N SER A 61 20.55 0.12 15.25
CA SER A 61 20.12 1.25 16.11
C SER A 61 20.07 2.59 15.38
N VAL A 62 20.92 2.81 14.36
CA VAL A 62 20.84 3.98 13.49
C VAL A 62 19.64 3.87 12.57
N ALA A 63 19.41 2.70 11.96
CA ALA A 63 18.22 2.48 11.14
C ALA A 63 16.92 2.69 11.94
N ASP A 64 16.85 2.13 13.16
CA ASP A 64 15.73 2.33 14.09
C ASP A 64 15.50 3.82 14.39
N GLN A 65 16.57 4.57 14.66
CA GLN A 65 16.48 6.02 14.89
C GLN A 65 16.02 6.79 13.65
N ILE A 66 16.49 6.43 12.45
CA ILE A 66 16.07 7.07 11.21
C ILE A 66 14.57 6.81 10.99
N TYR A 67 14.13 5.55 11.09
CA TYR A 67 12.71 5.20 10.93
C TYR A 67 11.81 5.93 11.93
N TRP A 68 12.23 5.99 13.20
CA TRP A 68 11.46 6.69 14.21
C TRP A 68 11.41 8.21 13.94
N LYS A 69 12.57 8.87 13.94
CA LYS A 69 12.66 10.34 13.91
C LYS A 69 12.23 10.95 12.58
N HIS A 70 12.50 10.26 11.47
CA HIS A 70 12.31 10.85 10.14
C HIS A 70 11.10 10.29 9.40
N TYR A 71 10.50 9.19 9.84
CA TYR A 71 9.29 8.67 9.19
C TYR A 71 8.10 8.55 10.15
N ALA A 72 8.30 8.01 11.36
CA ALA A 72 7.20 7.79 12.30
C ALA A 72 6.74 9.06 13.03
N GLU A 73 7.67 9.83 13.61
CA GLU A 73 7.35 11.07 14.31
C GLU A 73 6.66 12.10 13.39
N PRO A 74 7.12 12.34 12.14
CA PRO A 74 6.49 13.34 11.28
C PRO A 74 5.05 13.03 10.85
N VAL A 75 4.60 11.77 10.97
CA VAL A 75 3.21 11.36 10.72
C VAL A 75 2.41 11.16 12.02
N GLU A 76 2.99 11.54 13.16
CA GLU A 76 2.40 11.42 14.50
C GLU A 76 2.02 9.98 14.85
N TYR A 77 2.89 9.02 14.51
CA TYR A 77 2.58 7.57 14.58
C TYR A 77 1.86 7.15 15.87
N ASN A 78 2.35 7.58 17.03
CA ASN A 78 1.78 7.22 18.34
C ASN A 78 0.37 7.79 18.58
N MET A 79 -0.01 8.88 17.91
CA MET A 79 -1.32 9.50 18.05
C MET A 79 -2.36 8.86 17.11
N GLN A 80 -1.92 8.13 16.09
CA GLN A 80 -2.80 7.53 15.09
C GLN A 80 -3.45 6.23 15.61
N PRO A 81 -4.68 5.89 15.16
CA PRO A 81 -5.30 4.61 15.49
C PRO A 81 -4.49 3.45 14.91
N ALA A 82 -4.57 2.28 15.55
CA ALA A 82 -3.83 1.09 15.11
C ALA A 82 -4.16 0.74 13.65
N GLY A 83 -3.17 0.30 12.89
CA GLY A 83 -3.31 0.01 11.47
C GLY A 83 -3.20 1.25 10.59
N TYR A 84 -3.86 2.35 10.96
CA TYR A 84 -3.70 3.64 10.26
C TYR A 84 -2.30 4.23 10.50
N ASP A 85 -1.78 4.07 11.72
CA ASP A 85 -0.40 4.39 12.11
C ASP A 85 0.63 3.78 11.14
N PHE A 86 0.58 2.46 10.93
CA PHE A 86 1.42 1.74 9.98
C PHE A 86 1.15 2.16 8.54
N SER A 87 -0.11 2.38 8.15
CA SER A 87 -0.44 2.78 6.79
C SER A 87 0.23 4.10 6.40
N LEU A 88 0.25 5.07 7.31
CA LEU A 88 0.95 6.35 7.13
C LEU A 88 2.48 6.19 7.17
N LEU A 89 3.01 5.35 8.07
CA LEU A 89 4.44 5.05 8.13
C LEU A 89 4.94 4.44 6.81
N ASP A 90 4.26 3.40 6.29
CA ASP A 90 4.67 2.74 5.05
C ASP A 90 4.56 3.70 3.85
N LEU A 91 3.54 4.55 3.81
CA LEU A 91 3.47 5.64 2.83
C LEU A 91 4.63 6.62 2.95
N ALA A 92 4.98 7.04 4.18
CA ALA A 92 6.06 7.99 4.41
C ALA A 92 7.41 7.41 3.96
N ILE A 93 7.66 6.14 4.27
CA ILE A 93 8.89 5.43 3.90
C ILE A 93 9.01 5.30 2.37
N ASN A 94 7.96 4.82 1.71
CA ASN A 94 8.04 4.43 0.29
C ASN A 94 7.69 5.56 -0.68
N SER A 95 7.04 6.61 -0.21
CA SER A 95 6.51 7.67 -1.06
C SER A 95 6.75 9.07 -0.48
N GLY A 96 7.47 9.17 0.63
CA GLY A 96 7.85 10.42 1.28
C GLY A 96 6.81 10.95 2.26
N ILE A 97 7.31 11.56 3.33
CA ILE A 97 6.51 12.16 4.43
C ILE A 97 5.47 13.14 3.89
N GLY A 98 5.87 14.02 2.96
CA GLY A 98 4.96 15.02 2.38
C GLY A 98 3.75 14.40 1.70
N ARG A 99 3.95 13.27 1.01
CA ARG A 99 2.85 12.54 0.35
C ARG A 99 1.95 11.82 1.34
N ALA A 100 2.54 11.20 2.37
CA ALA A 100 1.76 10.60 3.46
C ALA A 100 0.83 11.64 4.12
N LYS A 101 1.36 12.84 4.41
CA LYS A 101 0.58 13.97 4.95
C LYS A 101 -0.54 14.40 4.00
N GLN A 102 -0.23 14.58 2.72
CA GLN A 102 -1.23 14.96 1.71
C GLN A 102 -2.38 13.95 1.61
N PHE A 103 -2.08 12.66 1.71
CA PHE A 103 -3.10 11.61 1.63
C PHE A 103 -4.01 11.61 2.85
N ALA A 104 -3.41 11.75 4.04
CA ALA A 104 -4.16 11.88 5.28
C ALA A 104 -5.05 13.14 5.26
N GLN A 105 -4.51 14.26 4.79
CA GLN A 105 -5.25 15.52 4.63
C GLN A 105 -6.40 15.40 3.62
N ARG A 106 -6.21 14.64 2.53
CA ARG A 106 -7.28 14.39 1.56
C ARG A 106 -8.43 13.60 2.17
N GLN A 107 -8.14 12.69 3.09
CA GLN A 107 -9.15 11.84 3.73
C GLN A 107 -9.87 12.53 4.89
N LEU A 108 -9.13 13.30 5.70
CA LEU A 108 -9.56 13.79 7.00
C LEU A 108 -9.54 15.32 7.09
N GLY A 109 -9.37 16.01 5.96
CA GLY A 109 -9.27 17.47 5.88
C GLY A 109 -7.88 18.01 6.16
N SER A 110 -7.61 19.24 5.70
CA SER A 110 -6.34 19.92 5.90
C SER A 110 -6.04 20.18 7.38
N GLY A 111 -4.76 20.33 7.70
CA GLY A 111 -4.29 20.64 9.04
C GLY A 111 -2.99 19.93 9.41
N PRO A 112 -2.47 20.21 10.61
CA PRO A 112 -1.31 19.50 11.16
C PRO A 112 -1.66 18.05 11.49
N MET A 113 -0.64 17.19 11.56
CA MET A 113 -0.84 15.74 11.71
C MET A 113 -1.51 15.33 13.03
N PHE A 114 -1.33 16.09 14.12
CA PHE A 114 -2.02 15.82 15.39
C PHE A 114 -3.55 16.01 15.26
N ALA A 115 -4.00 17.02 14.51
CA ALA A 115 -5.42 17.26 14.27
C ALA A 115 -6.01 16.17 13.35
N ILE A 116 -5.22 15.72 12.37
CA ILE A 116 -5.56 14.57 11.54
C ILE A 116 -5.68 13.30 12.38
N ALA A 117 -4.76 13.09 13.33
CA ALA A 117 -4.82 11.96 14.25
C ALA A 117 -6.10 11.99 15.11
N GLU A 118 -6.48 13.16 15.64
CA GLU A 118 -7.74 13.32 16.38
C GLU A 118 -8.96 12.94 15.51
N ARG A 119 -9.00 13.42 14.26
CA ARG A 119 -10.09 13.07 13.31
C ARG A 119 -10.08 11.59 12.94
N ALA A 120 -8.91 10.99 12.75
CA ALA A 120 -8.77 9.56 12.50
C ALA A 120 -9.30 8.72 13.66
N ASN A 121 -9.02 9.12 14.90
CA ASN A 121 -9.55 8.47 16.10
C ASN A 121 -11.08 8.64 16.24
N LYS A 122 -11.64 9.78 15.82
CA LYS A 122 -13.09 10.04 15.81
C LYS A 122 -13.85 9.39 14.64
N ALA A 123 -13.16 8.98 13.57
CA ALA A 123 -13.79 8.36 12.40
C ALA A 123 -14.60 7.11 12.82
N PRO A 124 -15.86 6.95 12.43
CA PRO A 124 -16.69 5.85 12.94
C PRO A 124 -16.21 4.47 12.46
N ASP A 125 -15.68 4.39 11.25
CA ASP A 125 -15.21 3.14 10.64
C ASP A 125 -13.73 3.23 10.27
N LYS A 126 -12.87 2.66 11.13
CA LYS A 126 -11.42 2.63 10.92
C LYS A 126 -11.01 1.60 9.87
N ARG A 127 -11.78 0.53 9.68
CA ARG A 127 -11.50 -0.45 8.62
C ARG A 127 -11.66 0.22 7.26
N LYS A 128 -12.74 0.95 7.04
CA LYS A 128 -12.96 1.77 5.83
C LYS A 128 -11.88 2.83 5.67
N LEU A 129 -11.54 3.54 6.75
CA LEU A 129 -10.47 4.56 6.74
C LEU A 129 -9.14 3.98 6.23
N ILE A 130 -8.72 2.81 6.74
CA ILE A 130 -7.50 2.12 6.32
C ILE A 130 -7.60 1.70 4.85
N LYS A 131 -8.70 1.04 4.44
CA LYS A 131 -8.89 0.58 3.05
C LYS A 131 -8.83 1.73 2.05
N GLU A 132 -9.45 2.86 2.36
CA GLU A 132 -9.44 4.05 1.50
C GLU A 132 -8.04 4.65 1.34
N LEU A 133 -7.23 4.68 2.42
CA LEU A 133 -5.85 5.15 2.35
C LEU A 133 -4.98 4.28 1.44
N TRP A 134 -5.10 2.95 1.56
CA TRP A 134 -4.40 2.00 0.68
C TRP A 134 -4.92 2.04 -0.76
N ALA A 135 -6.21 2.28 -0.97
CA ALA A 135 -6.78 2.49 -2.31
C ALA A 135 -6.25 3.78 -2.96
N MET A 136 -6.13 4.87 -2.21
CA MET A 136 -5.50 6.12 -2.68
C MET A 136 -4.04 5.87 -3.07
N ARG A 137 -3.30 5.11 -2.24
CA ARG A 137 -1.92 4.71 -2.56
C ARG A 137 -1.82 3.93 -3.86
N MET A 138 -2.63 2.89 -4.02
CA MET A 138 -2.61 2.10 -5.24
C MET A 138 -2.97 2.91 -6.47
N SER A 139 -3.90 3.86 -6.34
CA SER A 139 -4.28 4.77 -7.43
C SER A 139 -3.11 5.68 -7.81
N PHE A 140 -2.37 6.21 -6.84
CA PHE A 140 -1.17 7.01 -7.10
C PHE A 140 -0.06 6.19 -7.78
N LEU A 141 0.25 5.00 -7.25
CA LEU A 141 1.30 4.16 -7.82
C LEU A 141 1.00 3.77 -9.28
N ARG A 142 -0.26 3.47 -9.60
CA ARG A 142 -0.72 3.24 -10.97
C ARG A 142 -0.51 4.41 -11.93
N GLY A 143 -0.51 5.64 -11.41
CA GLY A 143 -0.27 6.84 -12.21
C GLY A 143 1.21 7.07 -12.54
N LEU A 144 2.13 6.28 -11.99
CA LEU A 144 3.55 6.41 -12.26
C LEU A 144 3.91 5.77 -13.61
N SER A 145 4.76 6.45 -14.39
CA SER A 145 5.22 5.95 -15.70
C SER A 145 5.96 4.62 -15.62
N THR A 146 6.57 4.31 -14.48
CA THR A 146 7.30 3.07 -14.22
C THR A 146 6.43 1.93 -13.67
N PHE A 147 5.11 2.13 -13.56
CA PHE A 147 4.18 1.10 -13.07
C PHE A 147 4.15 -0.16 -13.95
N SER A 148 4.40 -0.04 -15.26
CA SER A 148 4.49 -1.21 -16.15
C SER A 148 5.63 -2.16 -15.76
N VAL A 149 6.70 -1.65 -15.14
CA VAL A 149 7.88 -2.42 -14.73
C VAL A 149 7.73 -2.93 -13.30
N PHE A 150 7.34 -2.06 -12.36
CA PHE A 150 7.36 -2.38 -10.92
C PHE A 150 5.97 -2.63 -10.32
N GLY A 151 4.89 -2.38 -11.07
CA GLY A 151 3.52 -2.36 -10.57
C GLY A 151 3.09 -3.66 -9.90
N LYS A 152 3.56 -4.81 -10.40
CA LYS A 152 3.27 -6.12 -9.77
C LYS A 152 3.76 -6.18 -8.32
N GLY A 153 5.01 -5.75 -8.08
CA GLY A 153 5.62 -5.72 -6.75
C GLY A 153 4.94 -4.69 -5.84
N TRP A 154 4.67 -3.51 -6.37
CA TRP A 154 3.95 -2.45 -5.65
C TRP A 154 2.53 -2.85 -5.26
N THR A 155 1.78 -3.49 -6.16
CA THR A 155 0.47 -4.06 -5.85
C THR A 155 0.58 -5.06 -4.71
N THR A 156 1.53 -6.01 -4.80
CA THR A 156 1.74 -7.03 -3.76
C THR A 156 2.00 -6.40 -2.40
N ARG A 157 2.93 -5.42 -2.33
CA ARG A 157 3.22 -4.70 -1.08
C ARG A 157 1.97 -4.01 -0.53
N CYS A 158 1.19 -3.36 -1.37
CA CYS A 158 0.03 -2.61 -0.91
C CYS A 158 -1.10 -3.50 -0.42
N VAL A 159 -1.40 -4.61 -1.09
CA VAL A 159 -2.46 -5.51 -0.64
C VAL A 159 -2.08 -6.24 0.66
N GLN A 160 -0.80 -6.60 0.81
CA GLN A 160 -0.30 -7.18 2.06
C GLN A 160 -0.22 -6.15 3.19
N GLY A 161 0.14 -4.91 2.88
CA GLY A 161 0.14 -3.80 3.84
C GLY A 161 -1.26 -3.44 4.30
N GLU A 162 -2.24 -3.41 3.40
CA GLU A 162 -3.66 -3.23 3.70
C GLU A 162 -4.16 -4.34 4.63
N ALA A 163 -3.90 -5.61 4.29
CA ALA A 163 -4.31 -6.76 5.11
C ALA A 163 -3.70 -6.72 6.52
N TRP A 164 -2.40 -6.39 6.63
CA TRP A 164 -1.74 -6.24 7.92
C TRP A 164 -2.29 -5.07 8.73
N ALA A 165 -2.54 -3.91 8.10
CA ALA A 165 -3.10 -2.75 8.76
C ALA A 165 -4.51 -3.04 9.33
N LEU A 166 -5.34 -3.74 8.55
CA LEU A 166 -6.66 -4.18 9.00
C LEU A 166 -6.57 -5.16 10.16
N ALA A 167 -5.67 -6.14 10.08
CA ALA A 167 -5.40 -7.06 11.18
C ALA A 167 -4.97 -6.32 12.46
N ALA A 168 -4.08 -5.33 12.34
CA ALA A 168 -3.62 -4.53 13.47
C ALA A 168 -4.77 -3.71 14.09
N TRP A 169 -5.65 -3.12 13.28
CA TRP A 169 -6.83 -2.43 13.80
C TRP A 169 -7.78 -3.41 14.52
N MET A 170 -8.08 -4.56 13.92
CA MET A 170 -8.94 -5.58 14.51
C MET A 170 -8.37 -6.10 15.85
N GLN A 171 -7.06 -6.35 15.91
CA GLN A 171 -6.42 -6.90 17.10
C GLN A 171 -6.24 -5.86 18.21
N TYR A 172 -5.78 -4.65 17.89
CA TYR A 172 -5.40 -3.66 18.92
C TYR A 172 -6.45 -2.56 19.13
N GLY A 173 -7.21 -2.21 18.09
CA GLY A 173 -8.28 -1.21 18.16
C GLY A 173 -9.60 -1.81 18.63
N GLU A 174 -10.08 -2.83 17.92
CA GLU A 174 -11.32 -3.55 18.25
C GLU A 174 -11.12 -4.62 19.34
N LYS A 175 -9.85 -4.94 19.65
CA LYS A 175 -9.47 -5.92 20.69
C LYS A 175 -10.00 -7.33 20.41
N LEU A 176 -10.11 -7.72 19.15
CA LEU A 176 -10.46 -9.08 18.78
C LEU A 176 -9.34 -10.04 19.19
N ALA A 177 -9.72 -11.21 19.71
CA ALA A 177 -8.79 -12.31 19.90
C ALA A 177 -8.21 -12.74 18.54
N PRO A 178 -6.98 -13.33 18.50
CA PRO A 178 -6.35 -13.76 17.25
C PRO A 178 -7.25 -14.63 16.34
N SER A 179 -8.03 -15.54 16.92
CA SER A 179 -9.02 -16.34 16.17
C SER A 179 -10.11 -15.49 15.53
N GLY A 180 -10.61 -14.47 16.24
CA GLY A 180 -11.57 -13.51 15.71
C GLY A 180 -11.00 -12.67 14.57
N VAL A 181 -9.75 -12.22 14.67
CA VAL A 181 -9.09 -11.49 13.57
C VAL A 181 -8.95 -12.39 12.35
N LYS A 182 -8.56 -13.66 12.51
CA LYS A 182 -8.48 -14.63 11.41
C LYS A 182 -9.82 -14.80 10.69
N VAL A 183 -10.92 -14.95 11.43
CA VAL A 183 -12.28 -15.04 10.87
C VAL A 183 -12.64 -13.81 10.05
N GLU A 184 -12.32 -12.61 10.54
CA GLU A 184 -12.60 -11.37 9.83
C GLU A 184 -11.75 -11.23 8.56
N LEU A 185 -10.47 -11.60 8.59
CA LEU A 185 -9.62 -11.60 7.39
C LEU A 185 -10.09 -12.65 6.36
N GLU A 186 -10.59 -13.80 6.79
CA GLU A 186 -11.19 -14.78 5.89
C GLU A 186 -12.43 -14.23 5.17
N LYS A 187 -13.26 -13.42 5.87
CA LYS A 187 -14.39 -12.71 5.24
C LYS A 187 -13.90 -11.70 4.19
N GLU A 188 -12.92 -10.87 4.54
CA GLU A 188 -12.30 -9.92 3.60
C GLU A 188 -11.71 -10.62 2.37
N GLY A 189 -11.09 -11.80 2.56
CA GLY A 189 -10.57 -12.62 1.48
C GLY A 189 -11.65 -13.21 0.58
N LYS A 190 -12.78 -13.64 1.14
CA LYS A 190 -13.96 -14.10 0.38
C LYS A 190 -14.58 -12.96 -0.41
N ASP A 191 -14.75 -11.79 0.19
CA ASP A 191 -15.29 -10.61 -0.50
C ASP A 191 -14.38 -10.18 -1.65
N ALA A 192 -13.06 -10.19 -1.44
CA ALA A 192 -12.09 -9.95 -2.50
C ALA A 192 -12.17 -11.00 -3.61
N THR A 193 -12.37 -12.27 -3.29
CA THR A 193 -12.57 -13.34 -4.28
C THR A 193 -13.83 -13.11 -5.11
N THR A 194 -14.95 -12.75 -4.47
CA THR A 194 -16.20 -12.39 -5.15
C THR A 194 -16.00 -11.20 -6.08
N ALA A 195 -15.34 -10.14 -5.60
CA ALA A 195 -15.03 -8.97 -6.43
C ALA A 195 -14.13 -9.32 -7.63
N ALA A 196 -13.16 -10.23 -7.47
CA ALA A 196 -12.34 -10.70 -8.58
C ALA A 196 -13.19 -11.41 -9.66
N LYS A 197 -14.10 -12.31 -9.24
CA LYS A 197 -15.03 -13.00 -10.16
C LYS A 197 -15.96 -12.04 -10.88
N THR A 198 -16.52 -11.05 -10.17
CA THR A 198 -17.37 -10.02 -10.77
C THR A 198 -16.62 -9.20 -11.82
N ASN A 199 -15.39 -8.77 -11.52
CA ASN A 199 -14.58 -8.02 -12.47
C ASN A 199 -14.16 -8.86 -13.68
N ALA A 200 -13.87 -10.16 -13.50
CA ALA A 200 -13.58 -11.07 -14.59
C ALA A 200 -14.79 -11.22 -15.54
N GLY A 201 -15.99 -11.37 -14.98
CA GLY A 201 -17.24 -11.35 -15.77
C GLY A 201 -17.43 -10.05 -16.54
N GLY A 202 -17.16 -8.90 -15.91
CA GLY A 202 -17.22 -7.58 -16.57
C GLY A 202 -16.25 -7.44 -17.74
N ALA A 203 -15.04 -8.00 -17.64
CA ALA A 203 -14.07 -8.04 -18.75
C ALA A 203 -14.59 -8.86 -19.93
N VAL A 204 -15.19 -10.03 -19.68
CA VAL A 204 -15.77 -10.89 -20.71
C VAL A 204 -16.90 -10.17 -21.43
N VAL A 205 -17.86 -9.62 -20.69
CA VAL A 205 -19.02 -8.90 -21.26
C VAL A 205 -18.56 -7.71 -22.11
N THR A 206 -17.62 -6.90 -21.60
CA THR A 206 -17.11 -5.71 -22.32
C THR A 206 -16.34 -6.11 -23.58
N GLY A 207 -15.54 -7.18 -23.51
CA GLY A 207 -14.84 -7.73 -24.68
C GLY A 207 -15.79 -8.27 -25.75
N SER A 208 -16.88 -8.93 -25.36
CA SER A 208 -17.90 -9.43 -26.29
C SER A 208 -18.76 -8.33 -26.90
N ALA A 209 -19.08 -7.26 -26.15
CA ALA A 209 -19.89 -6.15 -26.63
C ALA A 209 -19.17 -5.30 -27.71
N GLY A 210 -17.83 -5.26 -27.70
CA GLY A 210 -17.03 -4.65 -28.76
C GLY A 210 -16.99 -5.46 -30.07
N GLY A 211 -17.43 -6.72 -30.06
CA GLY A 211 -17.46 -7.62 -31.22
C GLY A 211 -18.84 -7.83 -31.84
N THR A 212 -19.92 -7.55 -31.11
CA THR A 212 -21.28 -7.56 -31.66
C THR A 212 -21.58 -6.22 -32.30
N GLY A 213 -21.53 -6.16 -33.62
CA GLY A 213 -22.02 -5.03 -34.41
C GLY A 213 -23.50 -4.81 -34.15
N ALA A 214 -23.84 -4.04 -33.11
CA ALA A 214 -25.09 -3.31 -33.10
C ALA A 214 -25.01 -2.36 -34.31
N ALA A 215 -25.91 -2.55 -35.27
CA ALA A 215 -26.07 -1.67 -36.42
C ALA A 215 -26.57 -0.31 -35.90
N VAL A 216 -25.65 0.47 -35.36
CA VAL A 216 -25.81 1.91 -35.16
C VAL A 216 -25.37 2.52 -36.49
N ASP A 217 -26.25 3.27 -37.14
CA ASP A 217 -25.98 4.00 -38.38
C ASP A 217 -25.01 5.16 -38.08
N VAL A 218 -23.79 4.79 -37.72
CA VAL A 218 -22.67 5.69 -37.53
C VAL A 218 -21.93 5.66 -38.84
N SER A 219 -21.88 6.81 -39.51
CA SER A 219 -20.95 7.09 -40.61
C SER A 219 -19.64 6.31 -40.44
N TYR A 220 -19.11 5.74 -41.52
CA TYR A 220 -17.84 5.01 -41.62
C TYR A 220 -16.63 5.91 -41.33
N ASP A 221 -16.70 6.71 -40.28
CA ASP A 221 -15.60 7.48 -39.75
C ASP A 221 -14.75 6.54 -38.89
N TRP A 222 -13.70 6.02 -39.51
CA TRP A 222 -12.69 5.15 -38.89
C TRP A 222 -12.14 5.75 -37.58
N ILE A 223 -12.21 7.08 -37.41
CA ILE A 223 -11.82 7.78 -36.18
C ILE A 223 -12.76 7.39 -35.02
N VAL A 224 -14.08 7.34 -35.25
CA VAL A 224 -15.07 6.98 -34.23
C VAL A 224 -14.89 5.52 -33.78
N TRP A 225 -14.70 4.60 -34.73
CA TRP A 225 -14.43 3.20 -34.42
C TRP A 225 -13.10 2.98 -33.69
N THR A 226 -12.08 3.79 -34.00
CA THR A 226 -10.80 3.77 -33.28
C THR A 226 -10.99 4.21 -31.83
N PHE A 227 -11.73 5.30 -31.56
CA PHE A 227 -11.99 5.74 -30.19
C PHE A 227 -12.85 4.74 -29.40
N ILE A 228 -13.87 4.15 -30.02
CA ILE A 228 -14.68 3.08 -29.40
C ILE A 228 -13.80 1.88 -29.07
N GLY A 229 -12.99 1.41 -30.02
CA GLY A 229 -12.06 0.29 -29.84
C GLY A 229 -11.05 0.54 -28.72
N VAL A 230 -10.40 1.71 -28.71
CA VAL A 230 -9.48 2.12 -27.63
C VAL A 230 -10.20 2.18 -26.28
N GLY A 231 -11.41 2.72 -26.25
CA GLY A 231 -12.25 2.76 -25.04
C GLY A 231 -12.54 1.36 -24.48
N VAL A 232 -12.94 0.43 -25.34
CA VAL A 232 -13.18 -0.98 -24.98
C VAL A 232 -11.90 -1.63 -24.45
N VAL A 233 -10.76 -1.47 -25.12
CA VAL A 233 -9.47 -2.02 -24.68
C VAL A 233 -9.07 -1.48 -23.30
N VAL A 234 -9.22 -0.17 -23.08
CA VAL A 234 -8.94 0.46 -21.78
C VAL A 234 -9.86 -0.10 -20.70
N LEU A 235 -11.16 -0.24 -20.97
CA LEU A 235 -12.12 -0.78 -20.01
C LEU A 235 -11.86 -2.24 -19.68
N VAL A 236 -11.59 -3.09 -20.67
CA VAL A 236 -11.21 -4.50 -20.47
C VAL A 236 -9.92 -4.56 -19.64
N GLY A 237 -8.91 -3.76 -19.97
CA GLY A 237 -7.67 -3.66 -19.22
C GLY A 237 -7.90 -3.26 -17.75
N LEU A 238 -8.83 -2.33 -17.48
CA LEU A 238 -9.22 -1.95 -16.12
C LEU A 238 -9.87 -3.11 -15.35
N PHE A 239 -10.75 -3.88 -15.98
CA PHE A 239 -11.38 -5.05 -15.35
C PHE A 239 -10.39 -6.18 -15.08
N VAL A 240 -9.51 -6.48 -16.04
CA VAL A 240 -8.42 -7.47 -15.86
C VAL A 240 -7.52 -7.04 -14.70
N TYR A 241 -7.14 -5.76 -14.65
CA TYR A 241 -6.34 -5.24 -13.54
C TYR A 241 -7.07 -5.34 -12.19
N LYS A 242 -8.35 -4.96 -12.12
CA LYS A 242 -9.14 -5.09 -10.89
C LYS A 242 -9.23 -6.55 -10.45
N THR A 243 -9.44 -7.47 -11.37
CA THR A 243 -9.42 -8.93 -11.11
C THR A 243 -8.10 -9.35 -10.50
N TYR A 244 -6.97 -8.91 -11.07
CA TYR A 244 -5.63 -9.18 -10.53
C TYR A 244 -5.46 -8.63 -9.11
N VAL A 245 -5.81 -7.36 -8.87
CA VAL A 245 -5.69 -6.74 -7.54
C VAL A 245 -6.55 -7.45 -6.51
N HIS A 246 -7.80 -7.76 -6.83
CA HIS A 246 -8.69 -8.44 -5.90
C HIS A 246 -8.26 -9.88 -5.62
N SER A 247 -7.71 -10.58 -6.60
CA SER A 247 -7.10 -11.90 -6.40
C SER A 247 -5.88 -11.81 -5.48
N ALA A 248 -5.03 -10.78 -5.68
CA ALA A 248 -3.89 -10.52 -4.81
C ALA A 248 -4.30 -10.13 -3.39
N ARG A 249 -5.37 -9.33 -3.23
CA ARG A 249 -5.98 -9.00 -1.92
C ARG A 249 -6.48 -10.26 -1.21
N ALA A 250 -7.19 -11.14 -1.90
CA ALA A 250 -7.66 -12.40 -1.33
C ALA A 250 -6.50 -13.26 -0.81
N LYS A 251 -5.42 -13.38 -1.59
CA LYS A 251 -4.20 -14.08 -1.17
C LYS A 251 -3.56 -13.43 0.06
N ALA A 252 -3.43 -12.10 0.05
CA ALA A 252 -2.83 -11.35 1.14
C ALA A 252 -3.61 -11.50 2.46
N PHE A 253 -4.94 -11.43 2.42
CA PHE A 253 -5.77 -11.63 3.61
C PHE A 253 -5.59 -13.05 4.19
N LYS A 254 -5.51 -14.06 3.32
CA LYS A 254 -5.22 -15.43 3.74
C LYS A 254 -3.83 -15.54 4.40
N GLU A 255 -2.78 -15.04 3.73
CA GLU A 255 -1.39 -15.06 4.23
C GLU A 255 -1.27 -14.39 5.61
N ILE A 256 -1.87 -13.20 5.77
CA ILE A 256 -1.84 -12.49 7.06
C ILE A 256 -2.67 -13.25 8.11
N GLY A 257 -3.81 -13.82 7.75
CA GLY A 257 -4.63 -14.62 8.67
C GLY A 257 -3.91 -15.87 9.18
N GLU A 258 -3.04 -16.47 8.37
CA GLU A 258 -2.17 -17.59 8.77
C GLU A 258 -1.08 -17.16 9.76
N GLN A 259 -0.58 -15.92 9.65
CA GLN A 259 0.45 -15.37 10.54
C GLN A 259 -0.05 -14.93 11.92
N ILE A 260 -1.37 -14.78 12.12
CA ILE A 260 -1.93 -14.22 13.36
C ILE A 260 -1.79 -15.15 14.59
N ASN A 261 -1.29 -16.37 14.42
CA ASN A 261 -0.99 -17.31 15.51
C ASN A 261 0.40 -17.96 15.37
N GLY A 262 1.28 -17.39 14.54
CA GLY A 262 2.67 -17.82 14.35
C GLY A 262 3.66 -16.91 15.07
#